data_AF-A0A7V9HQE5-F1
#
_entry.id   AF-A0A7V9HQE5-F1
#
_cell.length_a   1.000
_cell.length_b   1.000
_cell.length_c   1.000
_cell.angle_alpha   90.00
_cell.angle_beta   90.00
_cell.angle_gamma   90.00
#
_symmetry.space_group_name_H-M   'P 1'
#
loop_
_entity.id
_entity.type
_entity.pdbx_description
1 polymer ?
#
loop_
_entity_poly.entity_id
_entity_poly.type
_entity_poly.pdbx_seq_one_letter_code
_entity_poly.pdbx_strand_id
1 'polypeptide(L)'
;MHELSVSSAIVDTAVRHADGRKISVVSLRLGKLRQVVPNSLSFYFEIVGRDTVCEGARLELEMVDALMKCVSCAHEWDPAPQPEHGSVVGEELFLPQFRCPECQAAGAEVVRGDELEVESIEVEEITPARSSADASGLAGPLGAAGREDMNAEPTTLRS
;
A
#
# COMPACT_ATOMS: atom_id res chain seq x y z
N MET A 1 23.62 -3.86 -3.06
CA MET A 1 22.89 -4.63 -4.10
C MET A 1 21.76 -5.48 -3.51
N HIS A 2 21.83 -5.93 -2.26
CA HIS A 2 20.79 -6.74 -1.60
C HIS A 2 19.40 -6.07 -1.65
N GLU A 3 19.27 -4.82 -1.18
CA GLU A 3 17.99 -4.11 -1.11
C GLU A 3 17.44 -3.76 -2.49
N LEU A 4 18.30 -3.45 -3.47
CA LEU A 4 17.88 -3.24 -4.85
C LEU A 4 17.16 -4.48 -5.40
N SER A 5 17.74 -5.67 -5.22
CA SER A 5 17.12 -6.92 -5.70
C SER A 5 15.81 -7.24 -4.99
N VAL A 6 15.71 -6.92 -3.70
CA VAL A 6 14.48 -7.08 -2.92
C VAL A 6 13.41 -6.12 -3.44
N SER A 7 13.73 -4.84 -3.62
CA SER A 7 12.79 -3.85 -4.17
C SER A 7 12.31 -4.21 -5.56
N SER A 8 13.18 -4.71 -6.45
CA SER A 8 12.78 -5.21 -7.77
C SER A 8 11.76 -6.35 -7.67
N ALA A 9 12.00 -7.34 -6.79
CA ALA A 9 11.08 -8.46 -6.60
C ALA A 9 9.71 -8.02 -6.07
N ILE A 10 9.68 -6.99 -5.22
CA ILE A 10 8.43 -6.37 -4.72
C ILE A 10 7.68 -5.69 -5.87
N VAL A 11 8.35 -4.84 -6.64
CA VAL A 11 7.74 -4.13 -7.78
C VAL A 11 7.22 -5.14 -8.82
N ASP A 12 8.01 -6.14 -9.18
CA ASP A 12 7.59 -7.19 -10.12
C ASP A 12 6.34 -7.92 -9.62
N THR A 13 6.26 -8.20 -8.32
CA THR A 13 5.10 -8.85 -7.71
C THR A 13 3.87 -7.95 -7.76
N ALA A 14 4.01 -6.66 -7.41
CA ALA A 14 2.92 -5.70 -7.44
C ALA A 14 2.40 -5.47 -8.87
N VAL A 15 3.30 -5.25 -9.84
CA VAL A 15 2.96 -5.06 -11.26
C VAL A 15 2.19 -6.25 -11.82
N ARG A 16 2.60 -7.48 -11.50
CA ARG A 16 1.89 -8.70 -11.95
C ARG A 16 0.45 -8.77 -11.44
N HIS A 17 0.16 -8.28 -10.24
CA HIS A 17 -1.17 -8.37 -9.63
C HIS A 17 -2.04 -7.13 -9.89
N ALA A 18 -1.46 -6.05 -10.42
CA ALA A 18 -2.18 -4.82 -10.69
C ALA A 18 -3.03 -4.85 -11.97
N ASP A 19 -2.85 -5.84 -12.85
CA ASP A 19 -3.52 -5.93 -14.15
C ASP A 19 -3.39 -4.65 -14.99
N GLY A 20 -2.24 -3.98 -14.91
CA GLY A 20 -1.99 -2.72 -15.62
C GLY A 20 -2.63 -1.47 -15.01
N ARG A 21 -3.35 -1.59 -13.89
CA ARG A 21 -3.90 -0.45 -13.14
C ARG A 21 -2.79 0.26 -12.37
N LYS A 22 -2.92 1.58 -12.23
CA LYS A 22 -2.02 2.38 -11.41
C LYS A 22 -2.11 1.94 -9.95
N ILE A 23 -0.96 1.75 -9.30
CA ILE A 23 -0.87 1.40 -7.88
C ILE A 23 -0.63 2.67 -7.07
N SER A 24 -1.42 2.89 -6.02
CA SER A 24 -1.24 4.00 -5.06
C SER A 24 -0.44 3.59 -3.83
N VAL A 25 -0.63 2.36 -3.35
CA VAL A 25 0.00 1.82 -2.14
C VAL A 25 0.39 0.36 -2.36
N VAL A 26 1.57 -0.01 -1.87
CA VAL A 26 2.01 -1.39 -1.68
C VAL A 26 2.24 -1.60 -0.18
N SER A 27 1.47 -2.48 0.45
CA SER A 27 1.66 -2.86 1.85
C SER A 27 2.53 -4.12 1.91
N LEU A 28 3.62 -4.05 2.66
CA LEU A 28 4.62 -5.10 2.78
C LEU A 28 4.82 -5.51 4.24
N ARG A 29 4.71 -6.80 4.51
CA ARG A 29 5.13 -7.38 5.79
C ARG A 29 6.61 -7.73 5.70
N LEU A 30 7.40 -7.15 6.58
CA LEU A 30 8.86 -7.24 6.58
C LEU A 30 9.39 -7.75 7.92
N GLY A 31 9.85 -8.99 7.91
CA GLY A 31 10.40 -9.66 9.07
C GLY A 31 11.78 -9.15 9.46
N LYS A 32 12.02 -8.91 10.75
CA LYS A 32 13.31 -8.40 11.26
C LYS A 32 14.50 -9.33 11.00
N LEU A 33 14.28 -10.64 10.85
CA LEU A 33 15.33 -11.62 10.51
C LEU A 33 15.82 -11.49 9.07
N ARG A 34 15.09 -10.80 8.19
CA ARG A 34 15.56 -10.48 6.83
C ARG A 34 16.69 -9.46 6.82
N GLN A 35 16.89 -8.72 7.91
CA GLN A 35 17.92 -7.69 8.03
C GLN A 35 17.91 -6.64 6.89
N VAL A 36 16.73 -6.44 6.28
CA VAL A 36 16.53 -5.40 5.27
C VAL A 36 16.44 -4.06 5.96
N VAL A 37 17.20 -3.07 5.48
CA VAL A 37 17.17 -1.70 5.99
C VAL A 37 15.95 -0.97 5.39
N PRO A 38 14.94 -0.57 6.20
CA PRO A 38 13.69 0.00 5.68
C PRO A 38 13.89 1.23 4.78
N ASN A 39 14.75 2.17 5.20
CA ASN A 39 15.01 3.39 4.42
C ASN A 39 15.66 3.08 3.07
N SER A 40 16.57 2.10 3.02
CA SER A 40 17.19 1.66 1.77
C SER A 40 16.18 0.95 0.87
N LEU A 41 15.31 0.13 1.44
CA LEU A 41 14.24 -0.55 0.71
C LEU A 41 13.29 0.45 0.04
N SER A 42 12.81 1.45 0.79
CA SER A 42 11.93 2.50 0.26
C SER A 42 12.60 3.32 -0.83
N PHE A 43 13.89 3.66 -0.66
CA PHE A 43 14.68 4.37 -1.67
C PHE A 43 14.78 3.58 -2.98
N TYR A 44 15.16 2.30 -2.91
CA TYR A 44 15.27 1.48 -4.11
C TYR A 44 13.91 1.15 -4.71
N PHE A 45 12.85 1.02 -3.92
CA PHE A 45 11.48 0.86 -4.40
C PHE A 45 11.05 2.04 -5.28
N GLU A 46 11.32 3.28 -4.85
CA GLU A 46 11.04 4.46 -5.67
C GLU A 46 11.80 4.43 -7.00
N ILE A 47 13.07 4.03 -6.98
CA ILE A 47 13.89 3.97 -8.20
C ILE A 47 13.38 2.89 -9.16
N VAL A 48 13.17 1.67 -8.67
CA VAL A 48 12.75 0.54 -9.53
C VAL A 48 11.29 0.60 -9.95
N GLY A 49 10.47 1.39 -9.25
CA GLY A 49 9.06 1.62 -9.60
C GLY A 49 8.85 2.61 -10.75
N ARG A 50 9.87 3.39 -11.13
CA ARG A 50 9.79 4.34 -12.26
C ARG A 50 9.49 3.63 -13.57
N ASP A 51 8.73 4.29 -14.45
CA ASP A 51 8.29 3.74 -15.73
C ASP A 51 7.43 2.46 -15.60
N THR A 52 6.82 2.24 -14.42
CA THR A 52 5.88 1.15 -14.15
C THR A 52 4.56 1.66 -13.55
N VAL A 53 3.59 0.77 -13.37
CA VAL A 53 2.35 1.11 -12.65
C VAL A 53 2.58 1.45 -11.16
N CYS A 54 3.75 1.13 -10.60
CA CYS A 54 4.16 1.49 -9.24
C CYS A 54 4.76 2.91 -9.13
N GLU A 55 4.96 3.64 -10.23
CA GLU A 55 5.61 4.94 -10.16
C GLU A 55 4.81 5.92 -9.27
N GLY A 56 5.44 6.46 -8.23
CA GLY A 56 4.78 7.33 -7.25
C GLY A 56 3.91 6.61 -6.21
N ALA A 57 3.87 5.28 -6.21
CA ALA A 57 3.21 4.51 -5.17
C ALA A 57 3.94 4.66 -3.83
N ARG A 58 3.19 4.62 -2.72
CA ARG A 58 3.76 4.57 -1.36
C ARG A 58 4.06 3.12 -0.99
N LEU A 59 5.23 2.87 -0.40
CA LEU A 59 5.55 1.60 0.23
C LEU A 59 5.26 1.70 1.73
N GLU A 60 4.27 0.96 2.22
CA GLU A 60 3.93 0.88 3.63
C GLU A 60 4.50 -0.41 4.23
N LEU A 61 5.20 -0.31 5.36
CA LEU A 61 5.89 -1.42 5.98
C LEU A 61 5.23 -1.80 7.31
N GLU A 62 4.76 -3.04 7.39
CA GLU A 62 4.49 -3.70 8.68
C GLU A 62 5.75 -4.46 9.10
N MET A 63 6.41 -3.99 10.16
CA MET A 63 7.58 -4.69 10.70
C MET A 63 7.13 -5.87 11.56
N VAL A 64 7.61 -7.07 11.24
CA VAL A 64 7.29 -8.29 12.00
C VAL A 64 8.47 -8.67 12.90
N ASP A 65 8.20 -8.70 14.21
CA ASP A 65 9.19 -9.08 15.22
C ASP A 65 9.58 -10.54 15.09
N ALA A 66 10.89 -10.79 15.29
CA ALA A 66 11.43 -12.13 15.29
C ALA A 66 10.87 -12.94 16.46
N LEU A 67 10.47 -14.17 16.17
CA LEU A 67 10.11 -15.15 17.18
C LEU A 67 10.67 -16.50 16.76
N MET A 68 11.47 -17.09 17.64
CA MET A 68 12.04 -18.41 17.47
C MET A 68 11.43 -19.37 18.47
N LYS A 69 11.38 -20.66 18.11
CA LYS A 69 10.88 -21.73 18.97
C LYS A 69 11.92 -22.83 19.12
N CYS A 70 12.14 -23.27 20.36
CA CYS A 70 13.16 -24.26 20.65
C CYS A 70 12.68 -25.64 20.20
N VAL A 71 13.50 -26.35 19.42
CA VAL A 71 13.19 -27.73 19.01
C VAL A 71 13.28 -28.74 20.17
N SER A 72 13.93 -28.38 21.28
CA SER A 72 14.14 -29.27 22.43
C SER A 72 13.10 -29.09 23.55
N CYS A 73 12.75 -27.84 23.90
CA CYS A 73 11.84 -27.55 25.01
C CYS A 73 10.60 -26.73 24.62
N ALA A 74 10.42 -26.42 23.33
CA ALA A 74 9.31 -25.61 22.79
C ALA A 74 9.20 -24.17 23.31
N HIS A 75 10.17 -23.68 24.10
CA HIS A 75 10.22 -22.27 24.52
C HIS A 75 10.30 -21.34 23.31
N GLU A 76 9.57 -20.22 23.35
CA GLU A 76 9.58 -19.20 22.32
C GLU A 76 10.30 -17.93 22.81
N TRP A 77 11.17 -17.34 22.00
CA TRP A 77 11.92 -16.13 22.34
C TRP A 77 12.20 -15.24 21.13
N ASP A 78 12.38 -13.94 21.38
CA ASP A 78 12.98 -13.02 20.41
C ASP A 78 14.51 -13.22 20.44
N PRO A 79 15.17 -13.58 19.33
CA PRO A 79 16.61 -13.72 19.29
C PRO A 79 17.35 -12.39 19.36
N ALA A 80 16.69 -11.27 19.05
CA ALA A 80 17.30 -9.95 19.04
C ALA A 80 16.39 -8.88 19.70
N PRO A 81 16.08 -9.03 21.01
CA PRO A 81 15.21 -8.09 21.71
C PRO A 81 15.78 -6.67 21.69
N GLN A 82 15.01 -5.72 21.18
CA GLN A 82 15.42 -4.31 21.23
C GLN A 82 15.53 -3.86 22.70
N PRO A 83 16.60 -3.14 23.08
CA PRO A 83 16.68 -2.61 24.44
C PRO A 83 15.54 -1.64 24.69
N GLU A 84 14.81 -1.85 25.78
CA GLU A 84 13.78 -0.92 26.24
C GLU A 84 14.42 0.44 26.58
N HIS A 85 13.84 1.53 26.06
CA HIS A 85 14.26 2.92 26.30
C HIS A 85 15.59 3.38 25.69
N GLY A 86 16.08 2.73 24.62
CA GLY A 86 17.19 3.28 23.81
C GLY A 86 18.53 3.38 24.54
N SER A 87 18.68 2.74 25.70
CA SER A 87 19.96 2.66 26.41
C SER A 87 20.82 1.56 25.78
N VAL A 88 21.45 1.89 24.66
CA VAL A 88 22.62 1.13 24.18
C VAL A 88 23.80 1.60 25.03
N VAL A 89 24.10 0.88 26.11
CA VAL A 89 25.28 1.14 26.92
C VAL A 89 26.46 0.43 26.23
N GLY A 90 27.22 1.19 25.43
CA GLY A 90 28.47 0.74 24.81
C GLY A 90 28.34 0.04 23.45
N GLU A 91 29.46 -0.05 22.74
CA GLU A 91 29.66 -0.83 21.50
C GLU A 91 29.59 -2.36 21.73
N GLU A 92 28.86 -2.81 22.76
CA GLU A 92 28.68 -4.24 23.00
C GLU A 92 27.76 -4.78 21.91
N LEU A 93 28.36 -5.52 20.98
CA LEU A 93 27.67 -6.24 19.92
C LEU A 93 26.46 -6.96 20.52
N PHE A 94 25.27 -6.44 20.22
CA PHE A 94 24.04 -7.12 20.49
C PHE A 94 23.93 -8.33 19.54
N LEU A 95 24.60 -9.41 19.90
CA LEU A 95 24.62 -10.63 19.12
C LEU A 95 23.27 -11.33 19.30
N PRO A 96 22.59 -11.70 18.19
CA PRO A 96 21.35 -12.44 18.29
C PRO A 96 21.53 -13.76 19.05
N GLN A 97 20.67 -13.97 20.04
CA GLN A 97 20.63 -15.14 20.91
C GLN A 97 19.95 -16.29 20.18
N PHE A 98 20.73 -17.09 19.45
CA PHE A 98 20.21 -18.27 18.73
C PHE A 98 20.17 -19.56 19.57
N ARG A 99 20.65 -19.51 20.81
CA ARG A 99 20.49 -20.60 21.78
C ARG A 99 19.24 -20.34 22.60
N CYS A 100 18.52 -21.42 22.91
CA CYS A 100 17.34 -21.30 23.76
C CYS A 100 17.72 -20.76 25.14
N PRO A 101 17.14 -19.65 25.61
CA PRO A 101 17.47 -19.08 26.92
C PRO A 101 17.04 -19.99 28.08
N GLU A 102 16.01 -20.83 27.87
CA GLU A 102 15.48 -21.73 28.90
C GLU A 102 16.31 -23.01 29.09
N CYS A 103 16.63 -23.72 28.00
CA CYS A 103 17.31 -25.03 28.09
C CYS A 103 18.73 -25.06 27.49
N GLN A 104 19.20 -23.95 26.91
CA GLN A 104 20.55 -23.79 26.30
C GLN A 104 20.84 -24.72 25.11
N ALA A 105 19.85 -25.49 24.65
CA ALA A 105 19.94 -26.30 23.45
C ALA A 105 20.24 -25.43 22.22
N ALA A 106 21.00 -26.00 21.30
CA ALA A 106 21.15 -25.46 19.95
C ALA A 106 19.97 -25.93 19.09
N GLY A 107 19.60 -25.13 18.10
CA GLY A 107 18.51 -25.44 17.19
C GLY A 107 17.20 -24.76 17.60
N ALA A 108 16.60 -24.10 16.62
CA ALA A 108 15.39 -23.33 16.79
C ALA A 108 14.68 -23.24 15.43
N GLU A 109 13.35 -23.24 15.46
CA GLU A 109 12.50 -22.96 14.32
C GLU A 109 12.17 -21.47 14.31
N VAL A 110 12.13 -20.86 13.13
CA VAL A 110 11.59 -19.50 12.97
C VAL A 110 10.07 -19.62 12.95
N VAL A 111 9.41 -18.99 13.91
CA VAL A 111 7.94 -18.93 13.98
C VAL A 111 7.41 -17.73 13.18
N ARG A 112 8.09 -16.59 13.29
CA ARG A 112 7.84 -15.37 12.53
C ARG A 112 9.07 -14.47 12.52
N GLY A 113 9.02 -13.42 11.71
CA GLY A 113 10.10 -12.46 11.53
C GLY A 113 10.99 -12.75 10.33
N ASP A 114 10.66 -13.73 9.48
CA ASP A 114 11.30 -13.96 8.17
C ASP A 114 10.44 -13.53 6.98
N GLU A 115 9.43 -12.70 7.20
CA GLU A 115 8.48 -12.26 6.20
C GLU A 115 9.16 -11.35 5.16
N LEU A 116 8.78 -11.54 3.91
CA LEU A 116 9.00 -10.60 2.81
C LEU A 116 7.80 -10.77 1.87
N GLU A 117 6.67 -10.22 2.29
CA GLU A 117 5.36 -10.56 1.72
C GLU A 117 4.64 -9.28 1.30
N VAL A 118 4.23 -9.19 0.03
CA VAL A 118 3.30 -8.16 -0.42
C VAL A 118 1.92 -8.56 0.09
N GLU A 119 1.44 -7.88 1.12
CA GLU A 119 0.17 -8.19 1.78
C GLU A 119 -1.01 -7.67 0.97
N SER A 120 -0.90 -6.44 0.45
CA SER A 120 -1.93 -5.85 -0.40
C SER A 120 -1.34 -4.81 -1.36
N ILE A 121 -2.10 -4.55 -2.42
CA ILE A 121 -1.87 -3.43 -3.33
C ILE A 121 -3.17 -2.64 -3.48
N GLU A 122 -3.09 -1.32 -3.36
CA GLU A 122 -4.20 -0.44 -3.68
C GLU A 122 -4.06 0.03 -5.13
N VAL A 123 -5.12 -0.16 -5.92
CA VAL A 123 -5.15 0.18 -7.34
C VAL A 123 -6.26 1.18 -7.65
N GLU A 124 -6.01 2.07 -8.60
CA GLU A 124 -7.04 3.00 -9.08
C GLU A 124 -8.20 2.23 -9.73
N GLU A 125 -9.43 2.61 -9.36
CA GLU A 125 -10.63 2.09 -10.01
C GLU A 125 -10.72 2.64 -11.44
N ILE A 126 -10.76 1.74 -12.41
CA ILE A 126 -11.08 2.12 -13.79
C ILE A 126 -12.56 2.48 -13.80
N THR A 127 -12.90 3.77 -13.74
CA THR A 127 -14.26 4.21 -14.03
C THR A 127 -14.42 4.15 -15.56
N PRO A 128 -15.27 3.26 -16.11
CA PRO A 128 -15.50 3.26 -17.55
C PRO A 128 -16.11 4.61 -17.93
N ALA A 129 -15.48 5.28 -18.91
CA ALA A 129 -15.99 6.53 -19.45
C ALA A 129 -17.44 6.32 -19.90
N ARG A 130 -18.37 7.15 -19.41
CA ARG A 130 -19.73 7.19 -19.92
C ARG A 130 -19.66 7.45 -21.43
N SER A 131 -20.06 6.48 -22.25
CA SER A 131 -20.16 6.66 -23.69
C SER A 131 -21.13 7.81 -23.99
N SER A 132 -20.70 8.80 -24.75
CA SER A 132 -21.47 9.97 -25.16
C SER A 132 -22.56 9.66 -26.21
N ALA A 133 -23.27 8.53 -26.08
CA ALA A 133 -24.28 8.09 -27.05
C ALA A 133 -25.70 8.64 -26.81
N ASP A 134 -25.99 9.26 -25.65
CA ASP A 134 -27.35 9.69 -25.29
C ASP A 134 -27.62 11.19 -25.55
N ALA A 135 -27.03 11.76 -26.60
CA ALA A 135 -27.31 13.13 -27.02
C ALA A 135 -27.69 13.21 -28.50
N SER A 136 -28.70 12.45 -28.94
CA SER A 136 -29.40 12.74 -30.20
C SER A 136 -30.84 12.23 -30.21
N GLY A 137 -31.78 13.19 -30.20
CA GLY A 137 -33.24 13.00 -30.34
C GLY A 137 -33.98 13.74 -29.22
N LEU A 138 -34.75 14.80 -29.43
CA LEU A 138 -35.53 15.20 -30.59
C LEU A 138 -35.47 16.73 -30.81
N ALA A 139 -35.22 17.11 -32.06
CA ALA A 139 -35.68 18.39 -32.61
C ALA A 139 -37.15 18.23 -33.04
N GLY A 140 -38.00 19.16 -32.62
CA GLY A 140 -39.38 19.35 -33.11
C GLY A 140 -39.60 20.84 -33.45
N PRO A 141 -40.44 21.17 -34.45
CA PRO A 141 -40.13 22.22 -35.42
C PRO A 141 -40.57 23.63 -35.05
N LEU A 142 -39.88 24.62 -35.63
CA LEU A 142 -40.32 26.01 -35.74
C LEU A 142 -41.62 26.12 -36.54
N GLY A 143 -42.59 26.85 -36.00
CA GLY A 143 -43.75 27.39 -36.71
C GLY A 143 -43.93 28.86 -36.33
N ALA A 144 -43.97 29.73 -37.34
CA ALA A 144 -43.78 31.17 -37.23
C ALA A 144 -45.07 32.00 -37.04
N ALA A 145 -44.86 33.19 -36.44
CA ALA A 145 -45.48 34.50 -36.73
C ALA A 145 -46.96 34.79 -36.37
N GLY A 146 -47.14 35.92 -35.66
CA GLY A 146 -48.38 36.69 -35.55
C GLY A 146 -48.29 37.79 -34.49
N ARG A 147 -48.22 39.06 -34.91
CA ARG A 147 -48.17 40.29 -34.10
C ARG A 147 -49.57 40.71 -33.60
N GLU A 148 -49.60 41.81 -32.83
CA GLU A 148 -50.73 42.66 -32.34
C GLU A 148 -51.06 42.40 -30.85
N ASP A 149 -51.31 43.35 -29.96
CA ASP A 149 -51.13 44.81 -29.90
C ASP A 149 -51.46 45.25 -28.45
N MET A 150 -50.90 46.39 -28.04
CA MET A 150 -51.48 47.41 -27.11
C MET A 150 -52.06 47.03 -25.72
N ASN A 151 -51.28 47.34 -24.69
CA ASN A 151 -51.54 48.35 -23.64
C ASN A 151 -52.96 48.50 -23.00
N ALA A 152 -53.08 48.22 -21.68
CA ALA A 152 -53.77 49.07 -20.67
C ALA A 152 -53.76 48.44 -19.26
N GLU A 153 -53.30 49.21 -18.25
CA GLU A 153 -53.58 49.06 -16.81
C GLU A 153 -55.04 49.49 -16.44
N PRO A 154 -55.46 49.67 -15.16
CA PRO A 154 -55.52 48.77 -13.99
C PRO A 154 -56.93 48.75 -13.30
N THR A 155 -57.06 48.03 -12.17
CA THR A 155 -58.03 48.23 -11.06
C THR A 155 -59.47 47.71 -11.20
N THR A 156 -59.88 46.74 -10.35
CA THR A 156 -60.93 46.89 -9.30
C THR A 156 -61.35 45.56 -8.63
N LEU A 157 -61.43 45.63 -7.29
CA LEU A 157 -62.40 45.05 -6.33
C LEU A 157 -62.96 43.61 -6.42
N ARG A 158 -62.74 42.91 -5.29
CA ARG A 158 -63.69 42.16 -4.42
C ARG A 158 -64.66 41.15 -5.03
N SER A 159 -64.62 39.94 -4.49
CA SER A 159 -65.69 39.36 -3.65
C SER A 159 -65.08 38.36 -2.67
#